data_AF-A0A349XXM6-F1
#
_entry.id   AF-A0A349XXM6-F1
#
_cell.length_a   1.000
_cell.length_b   1.000
_cell.length_c   1.000
_cell.angle_alpha   90.00
_cell.angle_beta   90.00
_cell.angle_gamma   90.00
#
_symmetry.space_group_name_H-M   'P 1'
#
loop_
_entity.id
_entity.type
_entity.pdbx_description
1 polymer ?
#
loop_
_entity_poly.entity_id
_entity_poly.type
_entity_poly.pdbx_seq_one_letter_code
_entity_poly.pdbx_strand_id
1 'polypeptide(L)'
;MLRFGIISTAKIAQDHVIPAIQDAQNCVVSAIASRDPAKARAVADRFSVPYAFGSYEEMLASDVIDAVYIPLPTSQHVEWTVR
;
A
#
# COMPACT_ATOMS: atom_id res chain seq x y z
N MET A 1 6.64 5.44 -14.48
CA MET A 1 6.51 4.26 -13.60
C MET A 1 5.33 4.52 -12.69
N LEU A 2 4.31 3.66 -12.70
CA LEU A 2 3.10 3.84 -11.88
C LEU A 2 3.40 3.51 -10.42
N ARG A 3 3.11 4.44 -9.50
CA ARG A 3 3.43 4.30 -8.07
C ARG A 3 2.22 3.79 -7.30
N PHE A 4 2.32 2.59 -6.74
CA PHE A 4 1.27 2.00 -5.92
C PHE A 4 1.42 2.33 -4.43
N GLY A 5 0.31 2.73 -3.82
CA GLY A 5 0.08 2.67 -2.38
C GLY A 5 -0.65 1.39 -1.99
N ILE A 6 -0.23 0.73 -0.92
CA ILE A 6 -0.93 -0.45 -0.38
C ILE A 6 -1.74 -0.05 0.84
N ILE A 7 -3.07 -0.27 0.80
CA ILE A 7 -3.97 0.00 1.92
C ILE A 7 -4.02 -1.25 2.83
N SER A 8 -3.40 -1.16 4.01
CA SER A 8 -3.20 -2.24 5.01
C SER A 8 -1.97 -3.13 4.75
N THR A 9 -1.55 -3.84 5.79
CA THR A 9 -0.46 -4.84 5.76
C THR A 9 -1.02 -6.26 5.65
N ALA A 10 -2.06 -6.46 4.84
CA ALA A 10 -2.73 -7.75 4.69
C ALA A 10 -1.78 -8.83 4.13
N LYS A 11 -1.99 -10.09 4.52
CA LYS A 11 -1.12 -11.22 4.14
C LYS A 11 -1.01 -11.38 2.62
N ILE A 12 -2.13 -11.29 1.89
CA ILE A 12 -2.16 -11.35 0.42
C ILE A 12 -1.28 -10.28 -0.24
N ALA A 13 -1.21 -9.09 0.34
CA ALA A 13 -0.34 -8.03 -0.17
C ALA A 13 1.13 -8.37 0.02
N GLN A 14 1.52 -8.84 1.20
CA GLN A 14 2.91 -9.16 1.50
C GLN A 14 3.40 -10.40 0.75
N ASP A 15 2.59 -11.45 0.69
CA ASP A 15 3.03 -12.75 0.18
C ASP A 15 2.98 -12.84 -1.35
N HIS A 16 2.16 -12.00 -2.01
CA HIS A 16 1.92 -12.09 -3.45
C HIS A 16 2.03 -10.76 -4.19
N VAL A 17 1.30 -9.73 -3.76
CA VAL A 17 1.10 -8.54 -4.61
C VAL A 17 2.27 -7.57 -4.56
N ILE A 18 2.83 -7.28 -3.38
CA ILE A 18 3.98 -6.39 -3.25
C ILE A 18 5.19 -6.96 -4.03
N PRO A 19 5.58 -8.25 -3.86
CA PRO A 19 6.66 -8.83 -4.67
C PRO A 19 6.39 -8.73 -6.18
N ALA A 20 5.17 -9.03 -6.62
CA ALA A 20 4.82 -8.97 -8.05
C ALA A 20 4.86 -7.55 -8.62
N ILE A 21 4.42 -6.55 -7.87
CA ILE A 21 4.52 -5.13 -8.29
C ILE A 21 5.98 -4.69 -8.35
N GLN A 22 6.81 -5.10 -7.39
CA GLN A 22 8.24 -4.73 -7.39
C GLN A 22 9.03 -5.40 -8.53
N ASP A 23 8.60 -6.56 -9.02
CA ASP A 23 9.19 -7.26 -10.17
C ASP A 23 8.68 -6.74 -11.53
N ALA A 24 7.57 -5.99 -11.53
CA ALA A 24 6.97 -5.47 -12.75
C ALA A 24 7.80 -4.35 -13.39
N GLN A 25 7.76 -4.26 -14.72
CA GLN A 25 8.59 -3.32 -15.47
C GLN A 25 8.05 -1.89 -15.52
N ASN A 26 6.77 -1.68 -15.18
CA ASN A 26 6.08 -0.41 -15.36
C ASN A 26 5.47 0.19 -14.09
N CYS A 27 5.60 -0.48 -12.95
CA CYS A 27 5.09 -0.02 -11.67
C CYS A 27 6.02 -0.34 -10.51
N VAL A 28 5.75 0.25 -9.35
CA VAL A 28 6.52 0.09 -8.11
C VAL A 28 5.60 0.28 -6.92
N VAL A 29 5.92 -0.33 -5.79
CA VAL A 29 5.28 0.04 -4.52
C VAL A 29 6.05 1.20 -3.91
N SER A 30 5.42 2.37 -3.84
CA SER A 30 6.03 3.57 -3.24
C SER A 30 5.60 3.79 -1.80
N ALA A 31 4.41 3.35 -1.41
CA ALA A 31 3.87 3.60 -0.07
C ALA A 31 3.11 2.41 0.52
N ILE A 32 3.15 2.28 1.84
CA ILE A 32 2.30 1.36 2.62
C ILE A 32 1.60 2.14 3.72
N ALA A 33 0.30 1.95 3.86
CA ALA A 33 -0.49 2.56 4.93
C ALA A 33 -1.09 1.50 5.85
N SER A 34 -1.10 1.78 7.15
CA SER A 34 -1.76 0.94 8.16
C SER A 34 -2.21 1.81 9.32
N ARG A 35 -3.36 1.46 9.92
CA ARG A 35 -3.80 2.04 11.20
C ARG A 35 -2.81 1.78 12.34
N ASP A 36 -1.93 0.81 12.18
CA ASP A 36 -0.79 0.57 13.04
C ASP A 36 0.50 1.04 12.32
N PRO A 37 1.04 2.22 12.66
CA PRO A 37 2.18 2.80 11.96
C PRO A 37 3.46 1.95 12.10
N ALA A 38 3.61 1.21 13.20
CA ALA A 38 4.74 0.31 13.38
C ALA A 38 4.68 -0.85 12.39
N LYS A 39 3.48 -1.41 12.15
CA LYS A 39 3.29 -2.43 11.10
C LYS A 39 3.51 -1.88 9.71
N ALA A 40 2.98 -0.69 9.38
CA ALA A 40 3.24 -0.06 8.08
C ALA A 40 4.74 0.07 7.82
N ARG A 41 5.48 0.59 8.82
CA ARG A 41 6.93 0.76 8.72
C ARG A 41 7.66 -0.56 8.57
N ALA A 42 7.34 -1.57 9.37
CA ALA A 42 7.99 -2.88 9.30
C ALA A 42 7.83 -3.55 7.92
N VAL A 43 6.65 -3.44 7.31
CA VAL A 43 6.42 -3.99 5.96
C VAL A 43 7.12 -3.13 4.90
N ALA A 44 7.13 -1.81 5.06
CA ALA A 44 7.83 -0.93 4.13
C ALA A 44 9.34 -1.23 4.12
N ASP A 45 9.94 -1.36 5.31
CA ASP A 45 11.35 -1.72 5.46
C ASP A 45 11.65 -3.11 4.87
N ARG A 46 10.77 -4.10 5.07
CA ARG A 46 10.90 -5.46 4.50
C ARG A 46 10.97 -5.48 2.97
N PHE A 47 10.24 -4.60 2.30
CA PHE A 47 10.12 -4.55 0.85
C PHE A 47 10.83 -3.35 0.21
N SER A 48 11.69 -2.66 0.97
CA SER A 48 12.41 -1.45 0.54
C SER A 48 11.48 -0.37 -0.04
N VAL A 49 10.29 -0.22 0.54
CA VAL A 49 9.30 0.80 0.17
C VAL A 49 9.62 2.10 0.91
N PRO A 50 9.74 3.25 0.20
CA PRO A 50 10.26 4.47 0.80
C PRO A 50 9.31 5.12 1.82
N TYR A 51 8.00 5.00 1.63
CA TYR A 51 7.00 5.71 2.45
C TYR A 51 6.14 4.73 3.26
N ALA A 52 5.93 5.07 4.54
CA ALA A 52 5.02 4.37 5.43
C ALA A 52 4.12 5.39 6.14
N PHE A 53 2.81 5.16 6.09
CA PHE A 53 1.79 6.06 6.63
C PHE A 53 1.01 5.41 7.78
N GLY A 54 0.65 6.22 8.78
CA GLY A 54 -0.11 5.79 9.95
C GLY A 54 -1.63 5.81 9.76
N SER A 55 -2.10 6.30 8.63
CA SER A 55 -3.51 6.26 8.22
C SER A 55 -3.63 6.08 6.71
N TYR A 56 -4.79 5.62 6.25
CA TYR A 56 -5.04 5.44 4.81
C TYR A 56 -5.25 6.79 4.13
N GLU A 57 -5.94 7.70 4.80
CA GLU A 57 -6.25 9.05 4.34
C GLU A 57 -4.99 9.89 4.13
N GLU A 58 -4.00 9.80 5.02
CA GLU A 58 -2.72 10.50 4.86
C GLU A 58 -1.96 10.04 3.61
N MET A 59 -2.00 8.74 3.31
CA MET A 59 -1.41 8.20 2.08
C MET A 59 -2.19 8.65 0.83
N LEU A 60 -3.53 8.64 0.89
CA LEU A 60 -4.39 9.08 -0.22
C LEU A 60 -4.25 10.57 -0.52
N ALA A 61 -3.98 11.39 0.50
CA ALA A 61 -3.73 12.83 0.35
C ALA A 61 -2.30 13.15 -0.14
N SER A 62 -1.42 12.15 -0.22
CA SER A 62 -0.02 12.33 -0.60
C SER A 62 0.17 12.29 -2.11
N ASP A 63 1.16 13.04 -2.61
CA ASP A 63 1.59 13.06 -4.01
C ASP A 63 2.57 11.93 -4.37
N VAL A 64 2.90 11.03 -3.42
CA VAL A 64 3.88 9.95 -3.60
C VAL A 64 3.31 8.68 -4.25
N ILE A 65 1.99 8.61 -4.46
CA ILE A 65 1.28 7.50 -5.11
C ILE A 65 0.45 8.00 -6.30
N ASP A 66 0.20 7.09 -7.25
CA ASP A 66 -0.66 7.31 -8.42
C ASP A 66 -1.89 6.39 -8.41
N ALA A 67 -1.78 5.24 -7.74
CA ALA A 67 -2.84 4.23 -7.64
C ALA A 67 -2.77 3.52 -6.28
N VAL A 68 -3.87 2.85 -5.90
CA VAL A 68 -3.93 2.04 -4.68
C VAL A 68 -4.29 0.59 -4.95
N TYR A 69 -3.74 -0.31 -4.13
CA TYR A 69 -4.20 -1.69 -4.00
C TYR A 69 -4.92 -1.87 -2.66
N ILE A 70 -6.12 -2.47 -2.69
CA ILE A 70 -7.04 -2.57 -1.55
C ILE A 70 -7.25 -4.04 -1.13
N PRO A 71 -6.32 -4.64 -0.37
CA PRO A 71 -6.42 -6.00 0.17
C PRO A 71 -7.21 -6.07 1.49
N LEU A 72 -8.21 -5.20 1.66
CA LEU A 72 -9.06 -5.19 2.85
C LEU A 72 -10.11 -6.32 2.81
N PRO A 73 -10.82 -6.60 3.91
CA PRO A 73 -12.02 -7.42 3.86
C PRO A 73 -13.06 -6.84 2.89
N THR A 74 -13.85 -7.69 2.24
CA THR A 74 -14.85 -7.29 1.22
C THR A 74 -15.78 -6.17 1.69
N SER A 75 -16.17 -6.18 2.98
CA SER A 75 -17.04 -5.16 3.56
C SER A 75 -16.47 -3.74 3.54
N GLN A 76 -15.16 -3.59 3.34
CA GLN A 76 -14.46 -2.29 3.30
C GLN A 76 -14.07 -1.86 1.88
N HIS A 77 -14.25 -2.70 0.86
CA HIS A 77 -13.78 -2.38 -0.50
C HIS A 77 -14.46 -1.15 -1.08
N VAL A 78 -15.79 -1.07 -0.98
CA VAL A 78 -16.56 0.05 -1.54
C VAL A 78 -16.12 1.37 -0.95
N GLU A 79 -16.01 1.43 0.38
CA GLU A 79 -15.60 2.65 1.09
C GLU A 79 -14.26 3.17 0.58
N TRP A 80 -13.23 2.32 0.56
CA TRP A 80 -11.87 2.75 0.21
C TRP A 80 -11.61 2.89 -1.30
N THR A 81 -12.53 2.41 -2.13
CA THR A 81 -12.46 2.63 -3.59
C THR A 81 -13.03 3.98 -4.00
N VAL A 82 -14.03 4.49 -3.26
CA VAL A 82 -14.74 5.74 -3.61
C VAL A 82 -14.07 6.99 -3.04
N ARG A 83 -13.24 6.83 -2.01
CA ARG A 83 -12.54 7.94 -1.35
C ARG A 83 -11.39 8.53 -2.15
#